data_AF-A0A3A0F6Q5-F1
#
_entry.id   AF-A0A3A0F6Q5-F1
#
_cell.length_a   1.000
_cell.length_b   1.000
_cell.length_c   1.000
_cell.angle_alpha   90.00
_cell.angle_beta   90.00
_cell.angle_gamma   90.00
#
_symmetry.space_group_name_H-M   'P 1'
#
loop_
_entity.id
_entity.type
_entity.pdbx_description
1 polymer ?
#
loop_
_entity_poly.entity_id
_entity_poly.type
_entity_poly.pdbx_seq_one_letter_code
_entity_poly.pdbx_strand_id
1 'polypeptide(L)'
;CVSPSRSSSRCAPQPLLRAQQIHDWHDAFLRGRAAQPPAGDAWRWIAENHRNNVALWSEEDKARRTDVADSAIAACKRRIDGLNQRRNDAVEKLDEAICAWLQEVRCGQPPETEHPAVLSSETPGAMIDRLSILALKVHHMRIQAQREDEDDAHRARCAARLEVLIEQRGDLAACLDALLAGLPEGRTRFRVYRQFKMYNDPRLNPELYRRARGRAQGEGAAAQPAARSSANGEAGIDPLVDVLVPTRDRPAALAVTLTSLLAQTFSPLRIVVSDQGETYPVEAQRETQAVVRILRARGHRVEILRHLPRRGLAEQRHFLLGQAHAPHVLFLDDDVVVEPDLVARLHATLVEQRCGFVGSALIGLGFAGDRRPQEEAIEFWEGPVEPETITPDSPAWQRHRLHSAANLWHLQTRLALDARRQRVYRVAWVGGCVLFDAQKLREAGGFGFWPELPAEHCGEDVLAQLRVMKRFGGCAIIPSGAYHQELPTTVPRREFDAPRLLSA
;
A
#
# COMPACT_ATOMS: atom_id res chain seq x y z
N CYS A 1 -67.97 18.50 -2.07
CA CYS A 1 -67.17 17.86 -1.00
C CYS A 1 -65.74 17.65 -1.51
N VAL A 2 -64.88 18.67 -1.38
CA VAL A 2 -63.45 18.55 -1.65
C VAL A 2 -62.79 18.44 -0.28
N SER A 3 -62.32 17.24 0.05
CA SER A 3 -61.60 16.97 1.29
C SER A 3 -60.23 17.63 1.25
N PRO A 4 -59.76 18.26 2.35
CA PRO A 4 -58.49 18.97 2.35
C PRO A 4 -57.33 17.96 2.38
N SER A 5 -56.35 18.18 1.51
CA SER A 5 -55.05 17.52 1.55
C SER A 5 -54.41 17.75 2.92
N ARG A 6 -54.22 16.67 3.68
CA ARG A 6 -53.36 16.70 4.87
C ARG A 6 -51.94 17.00 4.39
N SER A 7 -51.48 18.24 4.57
CA SER A 7 -50.04 18.49 4.64
C SER A 7 -49.56 17.79 5.92
N SER A 8 -49.04 16.58 5.76
CA SER A 8 -48.19 16.02 6.80
C SER A 8 -46.95 16.91 6.84
N SER A 9 -46.91 17.83 7.79
CA SER A 9 -45.69 18.43 8.26
C SER A 9 -44.71 17.30 8.55
N ARG A 10 -43.77 17.04 7.64
CA ARG A 10 -42.61 16.19 7.92
C ARG A 10 -41.87 16.91 9.04
N CYS A 11 -42.12 16.50 10.29
CA CYS A 11 -41.36 16.94 11.43
C CYS A 11 -39.90 16.64 11.08
N ALA A 12 -39.06 17.68 11.01
CA ALA A 12 -37.65 17.49 10.72
C ALA A 12 -37.10 16.45 11.70
N PRO A 13 -36.47 15.36 11.24
CA PRO A 13 -35.97 14.32 12.13
C PRO A 13 -35.02 14.99 13.12
N GLN A 14 -35.27 14.84 14.41
CA GLN A 14 -34.38 15.39 15.43
C GLN A 14 -32.99 14.77 15.25
N PRO A 15 -31.91 15.57 15.37
CA PRO A 15 -30.56 15.05 15.21
C PRO A 15 -30.29 14.00 16.29
N LEU A 16 -29.73 12.85 15.89
CA LEU A 16 -29.37 11.75 16.79
C LEU A 16 -28.50 12.19 17.97
N LEU A 17 -27.61 13.16 17.71
CA LEU A 17 -26.63 13.69 18.65
C LEU A 17 -26.51 15.20 18.45
N ARG A 18 -26.20 15.93 19.53
CA ARG A 18 -25.72 17.31 19.48
C ARG A 18 -24.37 17.40 20.17
N ALA A 19 -23.43 18.14 19.58
CA ALA A 19 -22.08 18.28 20.11
C ALA A 19 -22.08 18.85 21.55
N GLN A 20 -23.02 19.75 21.87
CA GLN A 20 -23.17 20.29 23.22
C GLN A 20 -23.46 19.21 24.28
N GLN A 21 -24.32 18.24 23.97
CA GLN A 21 -24.62 17.15 24.91
C GLN A 21 -23.37 16.30 25.18
N ILE A 22 -22.57 16.07 24.14
CA ILE A 22 -21.30 15.33 24.21
C ILE A 22 -20.30 16.12 25.06
N HIS A 23 -20.24 17.44 24.89
CA HIS A 23 -19.43 18.33 25.71
C HIS A 23 -19.76 18.21 27.19
N ASP A 24 -21.04 18.40 27.52
CA ASP A 24 -21.53 18.41 28.90
C ASP A 24 -21.27 17.06 29.57
N TRP A 25 -21.50 15.96 28.85
CA TRP A 25 -21.28 14.63 29.38
C TRP A 25 -19.80 14.31 29.59
N HIS A 26 -18.91 14.60 28.62
CA HIS A 26 -17.45 14.43 28.81
C HIS A 26 -16.95 15.22 30.03
N ASP A 27 -17.38 16.48 30.15
CA ASP A 27 -16.98 17.34 31.27
C ASP A 27 -17.51 16.86 32.62
N ALA A 28 -18.76 16.39 32.65
CA ALA A 28 -19.36 15.82 33.86
C ALA A 28 -18.67 14.51 34.26
N PHE A 29 -18.31 13.66 33.29
CA PHE A 29 -17.58 12.41 33.52
C PHE A 29 -16.21 12.67 34.15
N LEU A 30 -15.42 13.59 33.58
CA LEU A 30 -14.09 13.96 34.09
C LEU A 30 -14.12 14.58 35.48
N ARG A 31 -15.24 15.23 35.86
CA ARG A 31 -15.45 15.77 37.21
C ARG A 31 -16.04 14.74 38.19
N GLY A 32 -16.21 13.48 37.77
CA GLY A 32 -16.82 12.43 38.59
C GLY A 32 -18.31 12.60 38.84
N ARG A 33 -19.01 13.43 38.05
CA ARG A 33 -20.43 13.79 38.22
C ARG A 33 -21.39 13.04 37.32
N ALA A 34 -20.89 12.29 36.34
CA ALA A 34 -21.71 11.47 35.44
C ALA A 34 -21.16 10.04 35.33
N ALA A 35 -21.87 9.07 35.90
CA ALA A 35 -21.49 7.65 35.82
C ALA A 35 -22.08 6.95 34.58
N GLN A 36 -23.28 7.36 34.16
CA GLN A 36 -24.01 6.77 33.04
C GLN A 36 -24.20 7.79 31.91
N PRO A 37 -24.05 7.38 30.64
CA PRO A 37 -24.41 8.21 29.50
C PRO A 37 -25.92 8.28 29.31
N PRO A 38 -26.40 9.25 28.52
CA PRO A 38 -27.76 9.21 27.98
C PRO A 38 -28.07 7.87 27.30
N ALA A 39 -29.36 7.52 27.22
CA ALA A 39 -29.79 6.29 26.55
C ALA A 39 -29.57 6.37 25.02
N GLY A 40 -29.31 5.23 24.40
CA GLY A 40 -29.17 5.08 22.95
C GLY A 40 -27.86 4.41 22.53
N ASP A 41 -27.88 3.72 21.40
CA ASP A 41 -26.74 2.93 20.91
C ASP A 41 -25.52 3.79 20.60
N ALA A 42 -25.72 4.97 20.02
CA ALA A 42 -24.62 5.92 19.80
C ALA A 42 -23.97 6.34 21.13
N TRP A 43 -24.77 6.66 22.15
CA TRP A 43 -24.29 7.09 23.46
C TRP A 43 -23.51 6.01 24.22
N ARG A 44 -23.87 4.74 24.03
CA ARG A 44 -23.08 3.61 24.53
C ARG A 44 -21.64 3.67 24.03
N TRP A 45 -21.45 3.89 22.72
CA TRP A 45 -20.13 3.91 22.10
C TRP A 45 -19.37 5.21 22.34
N ILE A 46 -20.06 6.35 22.45
CA ILE A 46 -19.46 7.62 22.93
C ILE A 46 -18.88 7.44 24.33
N ALA A 47 -19.65 6.80 25.23
CA ALA A 47 -19.20 6.58 26.60
C ALA A 47 -18.02 5.61 26.67
N GLU A 48 -18.06 4.52 25.89
CA GLU A 48 -16.96 3.58 25.79
C GLU A 48 -15.69 4.24 25.26
N ASN A 49 -15.81 5.05 24.20
CA ASN A 49 -14.70 5.82 23.65
C ASN A 49 -14.09 6.75 24.71
N HIS A 50 -14.91 7.55 25.40
CA HIS A 50 -14.43 8.51 26.39
C HIS A 50 -13.76 7.83 27.59
N ARG A 51 -14.34 6.74 28.12
CA ARG A 51 -13.74 5.95 29.21
C ARG A 51 -12.36 5.40 28.82
N ASN A 52 -12.23 4.86 27.60
CA ASN A 52 -10.95 4.36 27.11
C ASN A 52 -9.94 5.49 26.92
N ASN A 53 -10.36 6.66 26.45
CA ASN A 53 -9.50 7.85 26.37
C ASN A 53 -9.02 8.34 27.76
N VAL A 54 -9.90 8.37 28.77
CA VAL A 54 -9.52 8.73 30.15
C VAL A 54 -8.51 7.75 30.73
N ALA A 55 -8.78 6.45 30.59
CA ALA A 55 -7.86 5.41 31.05
C ALA A 55 -6.53 5.45 30.29
N LEU A 56 -6.55 5.74 28.97
CA LEU A 56 -5.36 5.89 28.15
C LEU A 56 -4.49 7.06 28.62
N TRP A 57 -5.09 8.21 28.92
CA TRP A 57 -4.38 9.36 29.47
C TRP A 57 -3.65 9.00 30.77
N SER A 58 -4.36 8.35 31.70
CA SER A 58 -3.77 7.92 32.98
C SER A 58 -2.61 6.93 32.80
N GLU A 59 -2.70 6.03 31.82
CA GLU A 59 -1.61 5.09 31.52
C GLU A 59 -0.42 5.73 30.81
N GLU A 60 -0.65 6.71 29.93
CA GLU A 60 0.42 7.53 29.34
C GLU A 60 1.19 8.30 30.42
N ASP A 61 0.51 8.94 31.38
CA ASP A 61 1.17 9.64 32.50
C ASP A 61 2.06 8.69 33.31
N LYS A 62 1.57 7.48 33.61
CA LYS A 62 2.38 6.44 34.28
C LYS A 62 3.57 6.00 33.45
N ALA A 63 3.43 5.91 32.12
CA ALA A 63 4.50 5.50 31.22
C ALA A 63 5.62 6.55 31.05
N ARG A 64 5.39 7.80 31.44
CA ARG A 64 6.41 8.88 31.41
C ARG A 64 7.28 8.94 32.67
N ARG A 65 6.93 8.18 33.71
CA ARG A 65 7.70 8.13 34.97
C ARG A 65 9.07 7.50 34.74
N THR A 66 10.11 8.13 35.28
CA THR A 66 11.49 7.63 35.28
C THR A 66 11.91 7.02 36.61
N ASP A 67 11.05 7.12 37.63
CA ASP A 67 11.26 6.66 39.01
C ASP A 67 10.65 5.26 39.28
N VAL A 68 10.29 4.53 38.22
CA VAL A 68 9.71 3.18 38.30
C VAL A 68 10.55 2.20 37.48
N ALA A 69 10.46 0.91 37.81
CA ALA A 69 11.15 -0.14 37.06
C ALA A 69 10.63 -0.26 35.62
N ASP A 70 11.51 -0.63 34.69
CA ASP A 70 11.19 -0.86 33.27
C ASP A 70 10.02 -1.84 33.06
N SER A 71 9.86 -2.81 33.96
CA SER A 71 8.75 -3.76 33.95
C SER A 71 7.38 -3.09 34.13
N ALA A 72 7.31 -2.02 34.92
CA ALA A 72 6.11 -1.21 35.09
C ALA A 72 5.79 -0.43 33.82
N ILE A 73 6.81 0.11 33.13
CA ILE A 73 6.64 0.81 31.84
C ILE A 73 6.15 -0.15 30.75
N ALA A 74 6.74 -1.35 30.66
CA ALA A 74 6.28 -2.39 29.74
C ALA A 74 4.83 -2.81 30.01
N ALA A 75 4.41 -2.88 31.28
CA ALA A 75 3.02 -3.15 31.65
C ALA A 75 2.08 -2.00 31.25
N CYS A 76 2.50 -0.73 31.41
CA CYS A 76 1.76 0.43 30.92
C CYS A 76 1.58 0.35 29.40
N LYS A 77 2.65 0.06 28.64
CA LYS A 77 2.58 -0.06 27.18
C LYS A 77 1.55 -1.09 26.71
N ARG A 78 1.49 -2.26 27.35
CA ARG A 78 0.48 -3.29 27.02
C ARG A 78 -0.94 -2.83 27.31
N ARG A 79 -1.16 -2.09 28.41
CA ARG A 79 -2.48 -1.50 28.72
C ARG A 79 -2.86 -0.41 27.73
N ILE A 80 -1.92 0.47 27.38
CA ILE A 80 -2.06 1.51 26.36
C ILE A 80 -2.50 0.91 25.02
N ASP A 81 -1.87 -0.19 24.59
CA ASP A 81 -2.21 -0.85 23.32
C ASP A 81 -3.65 -1.39 23.31
N GLY A 82 -4.08 -2.05 24.40
CA GLY A 82 -5.45 -2.54 24.54
C GLY A 82 -6.49 -1.41 24.63
N LEU A 83 -6.17 -0.34 25.35
CA LEU A 83 -7.03 0.85 25.46
C LEU A 83 -7.18 1.57 24.11
N ASN A 84 -6.09 1.71 23.37
CA ASN A 84 -6.10 2.28 22.02
C ASN A 84 -6.94 1.44 21.04
N GLN A 85 -6.90 0.11 21.16
CA GLN A 85 -7.74 -0.76 20.33
C GLN A 85 -9.22 -0.57 20.67
N ARG A 86 -9.60 -0.66 21.95
CA ARG A 86 -10.99 -0.47 22.39
C ARG A 86 -11.55 0.92 22.03
N ARG A 87 -10.72 1.96 22.15
CA ARG A 87 -11.07 3.32 21.72
C ARG A 87 -11.43 3.36 20.24
N ASN A 88 -10.61 2.75 19.39
CA ASN A 88 -10.85 2.70 17.95
C ASN A 88 -12.10 1.87 17.61
N ASP A 89 -12.27 0.71 18.25
CA ASP A 89 -13.44 -0.14 18.05
C ASP A 89 -14.73 0.62 18.41
N ALA A 90 -14.71 1.42 19.47
CA ALA A 90 -15.82 2.28 19.86
C ALA A 90 -16.11 3.37 18.82
N VAL A 91 -15.08 3.95 18.17
CA VAL A 91 -15.27 4.90 17.06
C VAL A 91 -15.96 4.23 15.87
N GLU A 92 -15.49 3.05 15.45
CA GLU A 92 -16.10 2.32 14.34
C GLU A 92 -17.56 1.94 14.64
N LYS A 93 -17.84 1.48 15.88
CA LYS A 93 -19.20 1.14 16.32
C LYS A 93 -20.12 2.35 16.42
N LEU A 94 -19.60 3.51 16.79
CA LEU A 94 -20.34 4.76 16.78
C LEU A 94 -20.72 5.18 15.36
N ASP A 95 -19.77 5.08 14.41
CA ASP A 95 -20.04 5.35 13.00
C ASP A 95 -21.09 4.38 12.42
N GLU A 96 -21.02 3.09 12.76
CA GLU A 96 -22.03 2.08 12.41
C GLU A 96 -23.42 2.45 12.96
N ALA A 97 -23.52 2.90 14.22
CA ALA A 97 -24.78 3.33 14.82
C ALA A 97 -25.37 4.57 14.13
N ILE A 98 -24.53 5.52 13.71
CA ILE A 98 -24.96 6.71 12.97
C ILE A 98 -25.42 6.33 11.56
N CYS A 99 -24.74 5.39 10.89
CA CYS A 99 -25.19 4.86 9.60
C CYS A 99 -26.56 4.17 9.72
N ALA A 100 -26.78 3.36 10.76
CA ALA A 100 -28.06 2.70 11.01
C ALA A 100 -29.19 3.73 11.22
N TRP A 101 -28.98 4.72 12.09
CA TRP A 101 -29.93 5.82 12.26
C TRP A 101 -30.22 6.57 10.96
N LEU A 102 -29.21 6.82 10.13
CA LEU A 102 -29.40 7.50 8.84
C LEU A 102 -30.25 6.68 7.87
N GLN A 103 -30.09 5.35 7.87
CA GLN A 103 -30.92 4.44 7.07
C GLN A 103 -32.38 4.46 7.52
N GLU A 104 -32.63 4.49 8.83
CA GLU A 104 -33.97 4.61 9.42
C GLU A 104 -34.64 5.93 9.06
N VAL A 105 -33.94 7.06 9.27
CA VAL A 105 -34.46 8.41 8.98
C VAL A 105 -34.80 8.59 7.50
N ARG A 106 -34.06 7.92 6.60
CA ARG A 106 -34.30 7.99 5.16
C ARG A 106 -35.27 6.92 4.63
N CYS A 107 -35.79 6.04 5.48
CA CYS A 107 -36.60 4.89 5.05
C CYS A 107 -35.93 4.07 3.91
N GLY A 108 -34.59 3.98 3.91
CA GLY A 108 -33.82 3.34 2.85
C GLY A 108 -33.82 4.05 1.48
N GLN A 109 -34.37 5.25 1.37
CA GLN A 109 -34.38 6.02 0.13
C GLN A 109 -33.06 6.79 -0.08
N PRO A 110 -32.52 6.85 -1.31
CA PRO A 110 -31.38 7.71 -1.62
C PRO A 110 -31.79 9.19 -1.48
N PRO A 111 -30.85 10.08 -1.10
CA PRO A 111 -31.16 11.50 -0.93
C PRO A 111 -31.59 12.13 -2.27
N GLU A 112 -32.73 12.80 -2.28
CA GLU A 112 -33.21 13.60 -3.41
C GLU A 112 -32.45 14.94 -3.42
N THR A 113 -31.25 14.99 -4.02
CA THR A 113 -30.48 16.23 -4.14
C THR A 113 -30.02 16.48 -5.58
N GLU A 114 -30.19 17.72 -6.06
CA GLU A 114 -29.70 18.17 -7.39
C GLU A 114 -28.16 18.24 -7.46
N HIS A 115 -27.49 18.27 -6.30
CA HIS A 115 -26.04 18.37 -6.18
C HIS A 115 -25.45 17.21 -5.37
N PRO A 116 -24.21 16.78 -5.67
CA PRO A 116 -23.55 15.71 -4.95
C PRO A 116 -23.22 16.11 -3.50
N ALA A 117 -23.54 15.23 -2.54
CA ALA A 117 -23.24 15.43 -1.13
C ALA A 117 -21.73 15.67 -0.89
N VAL A 118 -21.42 16.70 -0.10
CA VAL A 118 -20.05 17.06 0.28
C VAL A 118 -19.49 15.96 1.18
N LEU A 119 -18.36 15.38 0.79
CA LEU A 119 -17.67 14.37 1.59
C LEU A 119 -16.90 15.05 2.73
N SER A 120 -17.21 14.68 3.97
CA SER A 120 -16.41 15.03 5.13
C SER A 120 -15.09 14.27 5.13
N SER A 121 -14.00 14.96 5.46
CA SER A 121 -12.67 14.36 5.63
C SER A 121 -12.59 13.42 6.83
N GLU A 122 -13.44 13.64 7.84
CA GLU A 122 -13.52 12.83 9.05
C GLU A 122 -14.93 12.23 9.22
N THR A 123 -15.01 11.07 9.87
CA THR A 123 -16.27 10.48 10.29
C THR A 123 -16.77 11.15 11.58
N PRO A 124 -18.09 11.15 11.86
CA PRO A 124 -18.61 11.66 13.12
C PRO A 124 -17.94 11.00 14.35
N GLY A 125 -17.68 9.70 14.31
CA GLY A 125 -17.00 8.98 15.37
C GLY A 125 -15.57 9.47 15.60
N ALA A 126 -14.81 9.74 14.53
CA ALA A 126 -13.46 10.29 14.64
C ALA A 126 -13.46 11.72 15.22
N MET A 127 -14.43 12.55 14.83
CA MET A 127 -14.59 13.89 15.41
C MET A 127 -14.94 13.82 16.89
N ILE A 128 -15.83 12.91 17.30
CA ILE A 128 -16.20 12.70 18.70
C ILE A 128 -15.03 12.18 19.54
N ASP A 129 -14.19 11.29 19.01
CA ASP A 129 -12.95 10.86 19.66
C ASP A 129 -12.01 12.05 19.94
N ARG A 130 -11.82 12.92 18.95
CA ARG A 130 -11.03 14.15 19.11
C ARG A 130 -11.66 15.13 20.10
N LEU A 131 -12.99 15.25 20.15
CA LEU A 131 -13.69 16.03 21.17
C LEU A 131 -13.45 15.46 22.58
N SER A 132 -13.41 14.14 22.73
CA SER A 132 -13.04 13.47 23.99
C SER A 132 -11.59 13.78 24.41
N ILE A 133 -10.64 13.71 23.48
CA ILE A 133 -9.22 14.05 23.74
C ILE A 133 -9.06 15.53 24.10
N LEU A 134 -9.76 16.43 23.40
CA LEU A 134 -9.76 17.86 23.73
C LEU A 134 -10.39 18.12 25.11
N ALA A 135 -11.45 17.40 25.49
CA ALA A 135 -12.02 17.51 26.84
C ALA A 135 -11.00 17.16 27.93
N LEU A 136 -10.22 16.09 27.74
CA LEU A 136 -9.12 15.70 28.64
C LEU A 136 -8.05 16.79 28.72
N LYS A 137 -7.60 17.31 27.57
CA LYS A 137 -6.61 18.40 27.51
C LYS A 137 -7.11 19.65 28.23
N VAL A 138 -8.36 20.05 28.00
CA VAL A 138 -9.00 21.19 28.68
C VAL A 138 -9.06 20.95 30.19
N HIS A 139 -9.48 19.75 30.62
CA HIS A 139 -9.56 19.41 32.04
C HIS A 139 -8.20 19.49 32.74
N HIS A 140 -7.17 18.82 32.21
CA HIS A 140 -5.84 18.82 32.82
C HIS A 140 -5.12 20.17 32.69
N MET A 141 -5.30 20.90 31.59
CA MET A 141 -4.75 22.25 31.44
C MET A 141 -5.37 23.23 32.43
N ARG A 142 -6.68 23.08 32.73
CA ARG A 142 -7.34 23.89 33.77
C ARG A 142 -6.74 23.65 35.15
N ILE A 143 -6.44 22.39 35.48
CA ILE A 143 -5.73 22.05 36.74
C ILE A 143 -4.36 22.76 36.78
N GLN A 144 -3.58 22.71 35.69
CA GLN A 144 -2.27 23.38 35.64
C GLN A 144 -2.37 24.92 35.71
N ALA A 145 -3.38 25.52 35.09
CA ALA A 145 -3.61 26.95 35.16
C ALA A 145 -4.00 27.44 36.57
N GLN A 146 -4.52 26.54 37.42
CA GLN A 146 -4.98 26.81 38.79
C GLN A 146 -3.99 26.32 39.85
N ARG A 147 -2.82 25.84 39.43
CA ARG A 147 -1.84 25.19 40.29
C ARG A 147 -1.07 26.21 41.14
N GLU A 148 -1.21 26.15 42.46
CA GLU A 148 -0.66 27.14 43.41
C GLU A 148 0.84 26.99 43.70
N ASP A 149 1.43 25.82 43.42
CA ASP A 149 2.84 25.51 43.67
C ASP A 149 3.78 25.86 42.49
N GLU A 150 3.31 26.66 41.54
CA GLU A 150 4.06 27.17 40.38
C GLU A 150 3.95 28.70 40.27
N ASP A 151 4.88 29.35 39.57
CA ASP A 151 4.90 30.82 39.44
C ASP A 151 3.74 31.40 38.61
N ASP A 152 3.48 32.70 38.78
CA ASP A 152 2.41 33.43 38.07
C ASP A 152 2.58 33.36 36.54
N ALA A 153 3.83 33.31 36.06
CA ALA A 153 4.14 33.22 34.64
C ALA A 153 3.75 31.85 34.06
N HIS A 154 3.91 30.76 34.82
CA HIS A 154 3.44 29.42 34.48
C HIS A 154 1.92 29.42 34.37
N ARG A 155 1.22 29.91 35.41
CA ARG A 155 -0.25 29.97 35.43
C ARG A 155 -0.80 30.77 34.26
N ALA A 156 -0.20 31.92 33.93
CA ALA A 156 -0.57 32.73 32.79
C ALA A 156 -0.37 32.00 31.44
N ARG A 157 0.76 31.31 31.25
CA ARG A 157 1.01 30.49 30.04
C ARG A 157 0.01 29.34 29.90
N CYS A 158 -0.32 28.65 31.00
CA CYS A 158 -1.31 27.58 30.99
C CYS A 158 -2.73 28.10 30.75
N ALA A 159 -3.11 29.26 31.31
CA ALA A 159 -4.39 29.90 31.02
C ALA A 159 -4.51 30.29 29.54
N ALA A 160 -3.47 30.87 28.93
CA ALA A 160 -3.49 31.18 27.50
C ALA A 160 -3.65 29.92 26.62
N ARG A 161 -2.98 28.82 26.98
CA ARG A 161 -3.14 27.52 26.30
C ARG A 161 -4.54 26.92 26.50
N LEU A 162 -5.13 27.12 27.68
CA LEU A 162 -6.48 26.66 28.00
C LEU A 162 -7.51 27.33 27.08
N GLU A 163 -7.42 28.63 26.85
CA GLU A 163 -8.32 29.36 25.94
C GLU A 163 -8.26 28.79 24.51
N VAL A 164 -7.05 28.56 23.98
CA VAL A 164 -6.87 27.93 22.65
C VAL A 164 -7.50 26.53 22.59
N LEU A 165 -7.37 25.73 23.65
CA LEU A 165 -7.98 24.40 23.70
C LEU A 165 -9.51 24.46 23.75
N ILE A 166 -10.08 25.47 24.42
CA ILE A 166 -11.53 25.71 24.47
C ILE A 166 -12.03 26.11 23.08
N GLU A 167 -11.34 27.02 22.39
CA GLU A 167 -11.64 27.42 21.01
C GLU A 167 -11.60 26.23 20.04
N GLN A 168 -10.50 25.47 20.02
CA GLN A 168 -10.36 24.27 19.17
C GLN A 168 -11.48 23.25 19.38
N ARG A 169 -11.93 23.09 20.63
CA ARG A 169 -13.03 22.18 20.97
C ARG A 169 -14.37 22.73 20.50
N GLY A 170 -14.59 24.04 20.61
CA GLY A 170 -15.77 24.73 20.07
C GLY A 170 -15.88 24.61 18.54
N ASP A 171 -14.78 24.85 17.83
CA ASP A 171 -14.73 24.76 16.37
C ASP A 171 -15.06 23.34 15.89
N LEU A 172 -14.43 22.32 16.50
CA LEU A 172 -14.69 20.92 16.15
C LEU A 172 -16.14 20.51 16.44
N ALA A 173 -16.73 21.02 17.53
CA ALA A 173 -18.13 20.79 17.87
C ALA A 173 -19.07 21.40 16.82
N ALA A 174 -18.80 22.62 16.37
CA ALA A 174 -19.56 23.26 15.32
C ALA A 174 -19.46 22.49 13.99
N CYS A 175 -18.28 21.99 13.63
CA CYS A 175 -18.10 21.13 12.47
C CYS A 175 -18.89 19.82 12.59
N LEU A 176 -18.93 19.20 13.77
CA LEU A 176 -19.68 17.96 14.01
C LEU A 176 -21.19 18.20 13.84
N ASP A 177 -21.71 19.27 14.44
CA ASP A 177 -23.13 19.62 14.32
C ASP A 177 -23.51 19.92 12.85
N ALA A 178 -22.65 20.64 12.11
CA ALA A 178 -22.85 20.90 10.69
C ALA A 178 -22.85 19.61 9.85
N LEU A 179 -21.94 18.68 10.14
CA LEU A 179 -21.91 17.37 9.50
C LEU A 179 -23.20 16.60 9.78
N LEU A 180 -23.57 16.43 11.05
CA LEU A 180 -24.75 15.66 11.46
C LEU A 180 -26.05 16.24 10.91
N ALA A 181 -26.20 17.57 10.88
CA ALA A 181 -27.38 18.23 10.31
C ALA A 181 -27.50 18.01 8.80
N GLY A 182 -26.37 17.99 8.07
CA GLY A 182 -26.37 17.77 6.62
C GLY A 182 -26.62 16.31 6.20
N LEU A 183 -26.48 15.35 7.12
CA LEU A 183 -26.59 13.92 6.79
C LEU A 183 -28.01 13.54 6.36
N PRO A 184 -29.09 13.77 7.13
CA PRO A 184 -30.44 13.41 6.68
C PRO A 184 -30.81 14.02 5.33
N GLU A 185 -30.43 15.28 5.13
CA GLU A 185 -30.75 16.09 3.95
C GLU A 185 -29.92 15.72 2.72
N GLY A 186 -28.85 14.93 2.87
CA GLY A 186 -27.97 14.58 1.75
C GLY A 186 -27.03 15.72 1.32
N ARG A 187 -26.91 16.78 2.12
CA ARG A 187 -25.92 17.84 1.88
C ARG A 187 -24.50 17.39 2.21
N THR A 188 -24.35 16.54 3.22
CA THR A 188 -23.07 15.98 3.64
C THR A 188 -23.09 14.45 3.59
N ARG A 189 -21.91 13.84 3.48
CA ARG A 189 -21.71 12.40 3.61
C ARG A 189 -20.35 12.10 4.26
N PHE A 190 -20.23 10.93 4.88
CA PHE A 190 -18.95 10.39 5.36
C PHE A 190 -18.75 8.97 4.83
N ARG A 191 -17.53 8.43 4.97
CA ARG A 191 -17.21 7.04 4.63
C ARG A 191 -16.56 6.36 5.83
N VAL A 192 -17.09 5.21 6.22
CA VAL A 192 -16.49 4.37 7.26
C VAL A 192 -15.33 3.61 6.65
N TYR A 193 -14.10 3.93 7.08
CA TYR A 193 -12.90 3.17 6.76
C TYR A 193 -12.47 2.42 8.01
N ARG A 194 -12.32 1.09 7.92
CA ARG A 194 -11.79 0.31 9.05
C ARG A 194 -10.32 0.64 9.26
N GLN A 195 -9.91 0.79 10.51
CA GLN A 195 -8.52 1.10 10.84
C GLN A 195 -7.65 -0.16 10.78
N PHE A 196 -6.83 -0.25 9.73
CA PHE A 196 -5.87 -1.35 9.57
C PHE A 196 -4.61 -1.12 10.41
N LYS A 197 -4.66 -1.46 11.71
CA LYS A 197 -3.48 -1.45 12.59
C LYS A 197 -2.70 -2.77 12.50
N MET A 198 -1.68 -2.79 11.65
CA MET A 198 -0.86 -3.98 11.38
C MET A 198 -0.24 -4.62 12.63
N TYR A 199 0.21 -3.82 13.61
CA TYR A 199 0.94 -4.32 14.77
C TYR A 199 0.05 -4.87 15.90
N ASN A 200 -1.28 -4.73 15.81
CA ASN A 200 -2.20 -5.25 16.84
C ASN A 200 -2.63 -6.69 16.55
N ASP A 201 -2.58 -7.13 15.29
CA ASP A 201 -2.74 -8.55 14.94
C ASP A 201 -1.39 -9.25 15.15
N PRO A 202 -1.27 -10.23 16.08
CA PRO A 202 -0.03 -10.96 16.30
C PRO A 202 0.53 -11.64 15.04
N ARG A 203 -0.31 -11.92 14.03
CA ARG A 203 0.06 -12.52 12.74
C ARG A 203 0.62 -11.51 11.74
N LEU A 204 0.34 -10.22 11.96
CA LEU A 204 0.85 -9.11 11.17
C LEU A 204 1.96 -8.34 11.93
N ASN A 205 2.07 -8.53 13.24
CA ASN A 205 3.13 -7.98 14.10
C ASN A 205 4.40 -8.85 14.05
N PRO A 206 5.50 -8.36 13.44
CA PRO A 206 6.73 -9.12 13.26
C PRO A 206 7.32 -9.70 14.54
N GLU A 207 7.22 -8.97 15.64
CA GLU A 207 7.81 -9.39 16.93
C GLU A 207 6.98 -10.49 17.60
N LEU A 208 5.67 -10.60 17.30
CA LEU A 208 4.76 -11.55 17.93
C LEU A 208 4.68 -12.88 17.18
N TYR A 209 4.53 -12.90 15.86
CA TYR A 209 4.49 -14.18 15.13
C TYR A 209 5.85 -14.87 15.06
N ARG A 210 6.97 -14.13 15.10
CA ARG A 210 8.31 -14.74 15.27
C ARG A 210 8.40 -15.48 16.61
N ARG A 211 7.87 -14.90 17.69
CA ARG A 211 7.81 -15.51 19.03
C ARG A 211 6.84 -16.69 19.11
N ALA A 212 5.69 -16.62 18.44
CA ALA A 212 4.70 -17.71 18.39
C ALA A 212 5.21 -18.93 17.61
N ARG A 213 5.94 -18.71 16.50
CA ARG A 213 6.65 -19.80 15.78
C ARG A 213 7.72 -20.47 16.65
N GLY A 214 8.40 -19.71 17.51
CA GLY A 214 9.31 -20.25 18.52
C GLY A 214 8.63 -21.02 19.66
N ARG A 215 7.36 -20.74 19.99
CA ARG A 215 6.57 -21.48 21.01
C ARG A 215 5.86 -22.71 20.47
N ALA A 216 5.35 -22.68 19.23
CA ALA A 216 4.75 -23.85 18.58
C ALA A 216 5.78 -24.97 18.31
N GLN A 217 7.06 -24.62 18.20
CA GLN A 217 8.18 -25.57 18.20
C GLN A 217 8.54 -26.09 19.61
N GLY A 218 7.97 -25.52 20.68
CA GLY A 218 8.27 -25.82 22.08
C GLY A 218 7.23 -26.64 22.84
N GLU A 219 5.96 -26.71 22.41
CA GLU A 219 4.88 -27.43 23.13
C GLU A 219 4.54 -28.82 22.53
N GLY A 220 5.24 -29.24 21.47
CA GLY A 220 5.08 -30.56 20.85
C GLY A 220 6.00 -31.67 21.38
N ALA A 221 6.82 -31.43 22.41
CA ALA A 221 7.73 -32.47 22.89
C ALA A 221 8.07 -32.34 24.39
N ALA A 222 7.31 -33.04 25.21
CA ALA A 222 7.73 -33.44 26.55
C ALA A 222 7.37 -34.91 26.82
N ALA A 223 8.15 -35.81 26.21
CA ALA A 223 8.67 -37.08 26.78
C ALA A 223 9.53 -37.80 25.72
N GLN A 224 10.80 -38.22 25.91
CA GLN A 224 11.85 -38.07 26.94
C GLN A 224 13.05 -38.96 26.48
N PRO A 225 14.27 -38.91 27.06
CA PRO A 225 15.07 -37.80 27.56
C PRO A 225 16.51 -37.71 26.96
N ALA A 226 17.20 -36.62 27.34
CA ALA A 226 18.65 -36.42 27.50
C ALA A 226 19.55 -35.96 26.32
N ALA A 227 19.76 -34.63 26.32
CA ALA A 227 20.97 -33.84 26.01
C ALA A 227 21.53 -33.82 24.57
N ARG A 228 21.21 -32.73 23.84
CA ARG A 228 21.84 -32.29 22.58
C ARG A 228 22.50 -30.91 22.72
N SER A 229 23.58 -30.70 21.99
CA SER A 229 24.19 -29.40 21.66
C SER A 229 24.53 -29.41 20.16
N SER A 230 23.77 -28.65 19.37
CA SER A 230 24.01 -28.40 17.94
C SER A 230 23.40 -27.03 17.57
N ALA A 231 24.19 -26.16 16.95
CA ALA A 231 23.83 -24.78 16.61
C ALA A 231 23.09 -24.66 15.26
N ASN A 232 21.94 -23.98 15.27
CA ASN A 232 21.08 -23.51 14.16
C ASN A 232 20.94 -21.98 14.29
N GLY A 233 20.65 -21.13 13.29
CA GLY A 233 19.92 -21.30 12.03
C GLY A 233 18.78 -20.24 11.96
N GLU A 234 18.93 -19.21 11.12
CA GLU A 234 18.03 -18.05 10.92
C GLU A 234 16.80 -18.37 10.05
N ALA A 235 15.63 -17.75 10.28
CA ALA A 235 14.47 -17.84 9.37
C ALA A 235 13.62 -16.54 9.35
N GLY A 236 13.64 -15.82 8.22
CA GLY A 236 12.85 -14.61 7.93
C GLY A 236 11.56 -14.90 7.15
N ILE A 237 10.68 -13.90 6.96
CA ILE A 237 9.58 -13.97 5.97
C ILE A 237 10.18 -13.80 4.58
N ASP A 238 9.83 -14.67 3.65
CA ASP A 238 10.22 -14.53 2.25
C ASP A 238 9.34 -13.51 1.52
N PRO A 239 9.93 -12.58 0.75
CA PRO A 239 9.18 -11.64 -0.08
C PRO A 239 8.27 -12.35 -1.09
N LEU A 240 7.11 -11.75 -1.39
CA LEU A 240 6.17 -12.27 -2.40
C LEU A 240 6.61 -11.97 -3.84
N VAL A 241 7.49 -10.98 -4.01
CA VAL A 241 8.06 -10.59 -5.30
C VAL A 241 9.57 -10.45 -5.15
N ASP A 242 10.30 -11.19 -5.99
CA ASP A 242 11.73 -10.97 -6.21
C ASP A 242 11.90 -10.09 -7.46
N VAL A 243 12.52 -8.93 -7.29
CA VAL A 243 12.91 -8.03 -8.38
C VAL A 243 14.30 -8.45 -8.85
N LEU A 244 14.38 -8.91 -10.09
CA LEU A 244 15.56 -9.48 -10.72
C LEU A 244 16.11 -8.50 -11.74
N VAL A 245 17.30 -7.94 -11.47
CA VAL A 245 17.89 -6.87 -12.27
C VAL A 245 19.20 -7.35 -12.90
N PRO A 246 19.24 -7.62 -14.21
CA PRO A 246 20.50 -7.81 -14.93
C PRO A 246 21.17 -6.45 -15.15
N THR A 247 22.47 -6.36 -14.89
CA THR A 247 23.26 -5.15 -15.19
C THR A 247 24.63 -5.50 -15.76
N ARG A 248 25.20 -4.56 -16.50
CA ARG A 248 26.57 -4.63 -17.02
C ARG A 248 27.12 -3.22 -17.20
N ASP A 249 28.15 -2.87 -16.43
CA ASP A 249 28.92 -1.63 -16.59
C ASP A 249 28.06 -0.33 -16.57
N ARG A 250 26.95 -0.34 -15.81
CA ARG A 250 25.94 0.75 -15.77
C ARG A 250 25.55 1.20 -14.35
N PRO A 251 26.51 1.56 -13.49
CA PRO A 251 26.21 1.86 -12.08
C PRO A 251 25.28 3.06 -11.86
N ALA A 252 25.40 4.11 -12.68
CA ALA A 252 24.56 5.30 -12.57
C ALA A 252 23.09 5.00 -12.96
N ALA A 253 22.89 4.28 -14.06
CA ALA A 253 21.56 3.86 -14.50
C ALA A 253 20.90 2.98 -13.45
N LEU A 254 21.64 1.97 -12.97
CA LEU A 254 21.19 1.07 -11.93
C LEU A 254 20.81 1.83 -10.64
N ALA A 255 21.60 2.82 -10.23
CA ALA A 255 21.29 3.62 -9.04
C ALA A 255 19.96 4.37 -9.20
N VAL A 256 19.66 4.92 -10.39
CA VAL A 256 18.37 5.56 -10.70
C VAL A 256 17.23 4.55 -10.64
N THR A 257 17.39 3.38 -11.24
CA THR A 257 16.40 2.29 -11.20
C THR A 257 16.12 1.84 -9.76
N LEU A 258 17.16 1.53 -8.98
CA LEU A 258 17.04 1.16 -7.57
C LEU A 258 16.40 2.26 -6.72
N THR A 259 16.63 3.53 -7.06
CA THR A 259 16.02 4.67 -6.36
C THR A 259 14.50 4.68 -6.57
N SER A 260 14.02 4.37 -7.77
CA SER A 260 12.59 4.29 -8.04
C SER A 260 11.88 3.18 -7.25
N LEU A 261 12.62 2.12 -6.87
CA LEU A 261 12.10 1.04 -6.02
C LEU A 261 11.88 1.47 -4.56
N LEU A 262 12.49 2.57 -4.09
CA LEU A 262 12.29 3.08 -2.72
C LEU A 262 10.87 3.53 -2.43
N ALA A 263 10.16 4.01 -3.47
CA ALA A 263 8.81 4.53 -3.34
C ALA A 263 7.75 3.46 -3.49
N GLN A 264 8.12 2.19 -3.71
CA GLN A 264 7.15 1.13 -3.95
C GLN A 264 6.24 0.93 -2.74
N THR A 265 4.94 1.03 -2.99
CA THR A 265 3.87 0.71 -2.03
C THR A 265 3.77 -0.79 -1.76
N PHE A 266 4.32 -1.63 -2.66
CA PHE A 266 4.49 -3.06 -2.45
C PHE A 266 5.82 -3.32 -1.72
N SER A 267 5.75 -3.73 -0.46
CA SER A 267 6.92 -3.88 0.42
C SER A 267 6.70 -4.97 1.48
N PRO A 268 7.75 -5.72 1.90
CA PRO A 268 9.14 -5.64 1.43
C PRO A 268 9.36 -6.34 0.08
N LEU A 269 10.35 -5.85 -0.66
CA LEU A 269 10.86 -6.48 -1.89
C LEU A 269 12.17 -7.21 -1.59
N ARG A 270 12.43 -8.33 -2.25
CA ARG A 270 13.79 -8.83 -2.46
C ARG A 270 14.27 -8.30 -3.80
N ILE A 271 15.45 -7.71 -3.84
CA ILE A 271 16.06 -7.18 -5.05
C ILE A 271 17.36 -7.94 -5.23
N VAL A 272 17.48 -8.68 -6.34
CA VAL A 272 18.67 -9.43 -6.70
C VAL A 272 19.22 -8.81 -7.98
N VAL A 273 20.41 -8.23 -7.88
CA VAL A 273 21.14 -7.68 -9.01
C VAL A 273 22.19 -8.69 -9.44
N SER A 274 22.23 -9.05 -10.71
CA SER A 274 23.34 -9.82 -11.29
C SER A 274 24.20 -8.88 -12.12
N ASP A 275 25.47 -8.74 -11.75
CA ASP A 275 26.44 -7.88 -12.41
C ASP A 275 27.38 -8.70 -13.29
N GLN A 276 27.24 -8.58 -14.62
CA GLN A 276 28.19 -9.12 -15.62
C GLN A 276 29.16 -8.03 -16.13
N GLY A 277 29.32 -6.92 -15.39
CA GLY A 277 30.29 -5.87 -15.68
C GLY A 277 31.72 -6.25 -15.30
N GLU A 278 32.66 -5.98 -16.20
CA GLU A 278 34.10 -6.17 -15.95
C GLU A 278 34.79 -4.86 -15.57
N THR A 279 34.26 -3.72 -16.04
CA THR A 279 34.91 -2.41 -15.97
C THR A 279 34.46 -1.65 -14.74
N TYR A 280 33.15 -1.63 -14.47
CA TYR A 280 32.55 -0.85 -13.40
C TYR A 280 31.72 -1.75 -12.49
N PRO A 281 32.35 -2.46 -11.52
CA PRO A 281 31.62 -3.33 -10.60
C PRO A 281 30.63 -2.49 -9.78
N VAL A 282 29.34 -2.79 -9.92
CA VAL A 282 28.28 -1.90 -9.41
C VAL A 282 28.23 -1.89 -7.88
N GLU A 283 28.64 -2.97 -7.22
CA GLU A 283 28.73 -3.05 -5.76
C GLU A 283 29.75 -2.07 -5.16
N ALA A 284 30.76 -1.67 -5.94
CA ALA A 284 31.84 -0.79 -5.49
C ALA A 284 31.52 0.70 -5.70
N GLN A 285 30.46 1.02 -6.47
CA GLN A 285 30.14 2.40 -6.82
C GLN A 285 29.35 3.09 -5.71
N ARG A 286 29.70 4.35 -5.43
CA ARG A 286 29.16 5.08 -4.27
C ARG A 286 27.66 5.34 -4.41
N GLU A 287 27.22 5.65 -5.62
CA GLU A 287 25.83 5.92 -5.99
C GLU A 287 24.97 4.68 -5.75
N THR A 288 25.40 3.52 -6.25
CA THR A 288 24.73 2.24 -6.04
C THR A 288 24.68 1.87 -4.55
N GLN A 289 25.81 1.96 -3.84
CA GLN A 289 25.86 1.65 -2.41
C GLN A 289 24.97 2.56 -1.56
N ALA A 290 24.86 3.84 -1.90
CA ALA A 290 24.00 4.77 -1.18
C ALA A 290 22.54 4.33 -1.25
N VAL A 291 22.04 4.02 -2.45
CA VAL A 291 20.66 3.59 -2.66
C VAL A 291 20.41 2.22 -2.02
N VAL A 292 21.36 1.28 -2.12
CA VAL A 292 21.27 -0.03 -1.45
C VAL A 292 21.16 0.11 0.07
N ARG A 293 21.93 1.00 0.70
CA ARG A 293 21.83 1.28 2.14
C ARG A 293 20.45 1.82 2.52
N ILE A 294 19.88 2.71 1.71
CA ILE A 294 18.54 3.27 1.95
C ILE A 294 17.47 2.18 1.77
N LEU A 295 17.54 1.38 0.71
CA LEU A 295 16.62 0.25 0.48
C LEU A 295 16.63 -0.73 1.66
N ARG A 296 17.82 -1.10 2.14
CA ARG A 296 17.98 -1.95 3.33
C ARG A 296 17.42 -1.30 4.60
N ALA A 297 17.66 -0.01 4.81
CA ALA A 297 17.10 0.74 5.93
C ALA A 297 15.57 0.86 5.88
N ARG A 298 14.96 0.76 4.68
CA ARG A 298 13.51 0.69 4.47
C ARG A 298 12.94 -0.73 4.50
N GLY A 299 13.75 -1.73 4.86
CA GLY A 299 13.32 -3.12 5.05
C GLY A 299 13.34 -3.99 3.78
N HIS A 300 13.83 -3.47 2.65
CA HIS A 300 14.04 -4.29 1.45
C HIS A 300 15.29 -5.17 1.61
N ARG A 301 15.24 -6.39 1.08
CA ARG A 301 16.43 -7.24 0.97
C ARG A 301 17.09 -6.93 -0.35
N VAL A 302 18.37 -6.57 -0.34
CA VAL A 302 19.12 -6.26 -1.57
C VAL A 302 20.39 -7.07 -1.61
N GLU A 303 20.55 -7.84 -2.68
CA GLU A 303 21.69 -8.69 -2.95
C GLU A 303 22.27 -8.30 -4.31
N ILE A 304 23.57 -8.02 -4.35
CA ILE A 304 24.30 -7.74 -5.60
C ILE A 304 25.28 -8.89 -5.77
N LEU A 305 25.12 -9.62 -6.87
CA LEU A 305 25.89 -10.81 -7.20
C LEU A 305 26.81 -10.50 -8.36
N ARG A 306 28.12 -10.58 -8.11
CA ARG A 306 29.11 -10.54 -9.18
C ARG A 306 29.06 -11.86 -9.96
N HIS A 307 28.68 -11.79 -11.22
CA HIS A 307 28.40 -12.97 -12.05
C HIS A 307 29.24 -12.95 -13.32
N LEU A 308 30.45 -13.48 -13.25
CA LEU A 308 31.39 -13.55 -14.37
C LEU A 308 31.78 -15.01 -14.65
N PRO A 309 32.16 -15.35 -15.90
CA PRO A 309 32.31 -14.48 -17.07
C PRO A 309 30.97 -14.13 -17.72
N ARG A 310 30.95 -13.08 -18.54
CA ARG A 310 29.77 -12.70 -19.33
C ARG A 310 29.38 -13.82 -20.31
N ARG A 311 28.12 -14.26 -20.24
CA ARG A 311 27.56 -15.32 -21.12
C ARG A 311 26.31 -14.89 -21.88
N GLY A 312 26.01 -13.59 -21.87
CA GLY A 312 24.87 -13.03 -22.57
C GLY A 312 23.62 -12.94 -21.69
N LEU A 313 22.63 -12.23 -22.20
CA LEU A 313 21.51 -11.75 -21.40
C LEU A 313 20.54 -12.88 -21.00
N ALA A 314 20.34 -13.88 -21.87
CA ALA A 314 19.57 -15.08 -21.56
C ALA A 314 20.17 -15.88 -20.41
N GLU A 315 21.50 -16.06 -20.40
CA GLU A 315 22.20 -16.75 -19.32
C GLU A 315 22.09 -15.94 -18.02
N GLN A 316 22.26 -14.63 -18.08
CA GLN A 316 22.13 -13.77 -16.90
C GLN A 316 20.72 -13.82 -16.30
N ARG A 317 19.67 -13.78 -17.14
CA ARG A 317 18.27 -13.95 -16.71
C ARG A 317 17.99 -15.36 -16.18
N HIS A 318 18.60 -16.39 -16.76
CA HIS A 318 18.54 -17.76 -16.25
C HIS A 318 19.16 -17.86 -14.85
N PHE A 319 20.35 -17.29 -14.66
CA PHE A 319 21.02 -17.23 -13.37
C PHE A 319 20.15 -16.54 -12.32
N LEU A 320 19.61 -15.35 -12.64
CA LEU A 320 18.71 -14.59 -11.77
C LEU A 320 17.46 -15.39 -11.38
N LEU A 321 16.83 -16.11 -12.32
CA LEU A 321 15.67 -16.97 -12.03
C LEU A 321 16.02 -18.10 -11.05
N GLY A 322 17.28 -18.57 -11.08
CA GLY A 322 17.81 -19.55 -10.13
C GLY A 322 17.98 -19.01 -8.71
N GLN A 323 18.15 -17.69 -8.55
CA GLN A 323 18.25 -17.02 -7.24
C GLN A 323 16.89 -16.64 -6.63
N ALA A 324 15.81 -16.85 -7.39
CA ALA A 324 14.48 -16.43 -7.01
C ALA A 324 13.76 -17.46 -6.13
N HIS A 325 13.27 -17.00 -4.99
CA HIS A 325 12.52 -17.78 -3.99
C HIS A 325 11.06 -17.34 -3.88
N ALA A 326 10.74 -16.12 -4.30
CA ALA A 326 9.38 -15.61 -4.31
C ALA A 326 8.47 -16.37 -5.31
N PRO A 327 7.15 -16.44 -5.05
CA PRO A 327 6.18 -16.98 -5.99
C PRO A 327 6.07 -16.16 -7.29
N HIS A 328 6.39 -14.87 -7.24
CA HIS A 328 6.38 -13.99 -8.41
C HIS A 328 7.74 -13.33 -8.60
N VAL A 329 8.15 -13.17 -9.86
CA VAL A 329 9.46 -12.58 -10.21
C VAL A 329 9.27 -11.42 -11.18
N LEU A 330 9.79 -10.26 -10.83
CA LEU A 330 9.79 -9.08 -11.70
C LEU A 330 11.16 -8.96 -12.35
N PHE A 331 11.24 -9.23 -13.66
CA PHE A 331 12.41 -8.84 -14.43
C PHE A 331 12.32 -7.35 -14.73
N LEU A 332 13.34 -6.61 -14.29
CA LEU A 332 13.43 -5.16 -14.45
C LEU A 332 14.82 -4.81 -15.01
N ASP A 333 14.85 -4.12 -16.14
CA ASP A 333 16.11 -3.64 -16.72
C ASP A 333 16.74 -2.53 -15.87
N ASP A 334 18.07 -2.43 -15.91
CA ASP A 334 18.87 -1.52 -15.07
C ASP A 334 18.78 -0.04 -15.46
N ASP A 335 17.98 0.30 -16.47
CA ASP A 335 17.74 1.64 -16.98
C ASP A 335 16.24 2.00 -17.00
N VAL A 336 15.45 1.40 -16.10
CA VAL A 336 14.01 1.64 -15.96
C VAL A 336 13.66 2.37 -14.66
N VAL A 337 12.85 3.42 -14.74
CA VAL A 337 12.24 4.13 -13.59
C VAL A 337 10.78 3.74 -13.48
N VAL A 338 10.34 3.30 -12.30
CA VAL A 338 8.97 2.83 -12.07
C VAL A 338 8.19 3.72 -11.10
N GLU A 339 6.88 3.86 -11.33
CA GLU A 339 5.96 4.59 -10.46
C GLU A 339 5.76 3.90 -9.09
N PRO A 340 5.47 4.65 -8.01
CA PRO A 340 5.35 4.12 -6.64
C PRO A 340 4.35 2.96 -6.44
N ASP A 341 3.37 2.79 -7.33
CA ASP A 341 2.36 1.73 -7.22
C ASP A 341 2.54 0.61 -8.24
N LEU A 342 3.55 0.66 -9.10
CA LEU A 342 3.65 -0.23 -10.25
C LEU A 342 3.73 -1.71 -9.85
N VAL A 343 4.58 -2.06 -8.88
CA VAL A 343 4.72 -3.47 -8.45
C VAL A 343 3.40 -3.99 -7.87
N ALA A 344 2.67 -3.15 -7.13
CA ALA A 344 1.36 -3.51 -6.58
C ALA A 344 0.33 -3.73 -7.70
N ARG A 345 0.31 -2.86 -8.72
CA ARG A 345 -0.59 -2.97 -9.88
C ARG A 345 -0.30 -4.24 -10.69
N LEU A 346 0.97 -4.50 -11.01
CA LEU A 346 1.40 -5.72 -11.71
C LEU A 346 1.02 -6.99 -10.94
N HIS A 347 1.31 -7.03 -9.64
CA HIS A 347 0.99 -8.18 -8.79
C HIS A 347 -0.52 -8.40 -8.68
N ALA A 348 -1.31 -7.36 -8.45
CA ALA A 348 -2.76 -7.46 -8.38
C ALA A 348 -3.34 -7.99 -9.69
N THR A 349 -2.90 -7.46 -10.84
CA THR A 349 -3.34 -7.94 -12.15
C THR A 349 -2.94 -9.38 -12.42
N LEU A 350 -1.72 -9.79 -12.06
CA LEU A 350 -1.27 -11.18 -12.26
C LEU A 350 -2.13 -12.16 -11.46
N VAL A 351 -2.45 -11.82 -10.20
CA VAL A 351 -3.30 -12.63 -9.33
C VAL A 351 -4.75 -12.68 -9.83
N GLU A 352 -5.30 -11.53 -10.23
CA GLU A 352 -6.67 -11.41 -10.72
C GLU A 352 -6.88 -12.17 -12.04
N GLN A 353 -5.98 -11.96 -13.01
CA GLN A 353 -6.07 -12.57 -14.34
C GLN A 353 -5.61 -14.02 -14.35
N ARG A 354 -4.87 -14.45 -13.32
CA ARG A 354 -4.32 -15.82 -13.18
C ARG A 354 -3.48 -16.24 -14.39
N CYS A 355 -2.90 -15.29 -15.11
CA CYS A 355 -2.10 -15.53 -16.31
C CYS A 355 -0.63 -15.87 -15.97
N GLY A 356 0.19 -16.09 -16.99
CA GLY A 356 1.61 -16.40 -16.85
C GLY A 356 2.49 -15.18 -16.58
N PHE A 357 2.14 -14.03 -17.16
CA PHE A 357 2.84 -12.77 -16.90
C PHE A 357 1.96 -11.53 -17.12
N VAL A 358 2.37 -10.44 -16.48
CA VAL A 358 1.87 -9.08 -16.71
C VAL A 358 3.05 -8.16 -16.97
N GLY A 359 3.04 -7.47 -18.11
CA GLY A 359 4.06 -6.48 -18.46
C GLY A 359 3.64 -5.03 -18.20
N SER A 360 4.63 -4.18 -17.98
CA SER A 360 4.50 -2.73 -18.06
C SER A 360 5.46 -2.21 -19.14
N ALA A 361 4.92 -1.80 -20.28
CA ALA A 361 5.75 -1.40 -21.41
C ALA A 361 6.43 -0.06 -21.18
N LEU A 362 7.73 -0.01 -21.48
CA LEU A 362 8.56 1.15 -21.18
C LEU A 362 8.19 2.35 -22.06
N ILE A 363 8.09 3.52 -21.44
CA ILE A 363 7.83 4.78 -22.12
C ILE A 363 9.16 5.55 -22.26
N GLY A 364 9.52 5.91 -23.49
CA GLY A 364 10.61 6.85 -23.79
C GLY A 364 10.07 8.28 -23.91
N LEU A 365 10.11 9.06 -22.82
CA LEU A 365 9.55 10.41 -22.76
C LEU A 365 10.31 11.45 -23.60
N GLY A 366 11.56 11.20 -24.00
CA GLY A 366 12.29 12.04 -24.95
C GLY A 366 11.59 12.12 -26.32
N PHE A 367 10.74 11.14 -26.63
CA PHE A 367 9.91 11.11 -27.84
C PHE A 367 8.48 11.62 -27.62
N ALA A 368 8.19 12.31 -26.51
CA ALA A 368 6.84 12.81 -26.22
C ALA A 368 6.27 13.74 -27.32
N GLY A 369 7.15 14.39 -28.11
CA GLY A 369 6.77 15.20 -29.27
C GLY A 369 6.57 14.43 -30.58
N ASP A 370 7.06 13.18 -30.67
CA ASP A 370 7.02 12.36 -31.89
C ASP A 370 5.79 11.45 -31.91
N ARG A 371 4.71 11.93 -32.51
CA ARG A 371 3.44 11.18 -32.58
C ARG A 371 3.39 10.26 -33.79
N ARG A 372 3.07 8.99 -33.55
CA ARG A 372 2.96 7.95 -34.58
C ARG A 372 1.61 7.20 -34.46
N PRO A 373 0.48 7.83 -34.80
CA PRO A 373 -0.85 7.23 -34.60
C PRO A 373 -1.03 5.84 -35.23
N GLN A 374 -0.35 5.57 -36.34
CA GLN A 374 -0.34 4.27 -37.02
C GLN A 374 0.33 3.13 -36.20
N GLU A 375 1.08 3.47 -35.16
CA GLU A 375 1.72 2.54 -34.22
C GLU A 375 1.00 2.48 -32.85
N GLU A 376 -0.06 3.28 -32.64
CA GLU A 376 -0.82 3.36 -31.37
C GLU A 376 -1.99 2.35 -31.29
N ALA A 377 -2.03 1.35 -32.17
CA ALA A 377 -3.08 0.34 -32.15
C ALA A 377 -3.03 -0.48 -30.85
N ILE A 378 -4.18 -0.61 -30.17
CA ILE A 378 -4.32 -1.37 -28.93
C ILE A 378 -5.56 -2.26 -29.00
N GLU A 379 -5.45 -3.47 -28.45
CA GLU A 379 -6.55 -4.40 -28.30
C GLU A 379 -6.69 -4.76 -26.83
N PHE A 380 -7.82 -4.38 -26.21
CA PHE A 380 -8.07 -4.64 -24.80
C PHE A 380 -8.61 -6.05 -24.57
N TRP A 381 -8.32 -6.61 -23.40
CA TRP A 381 -9.03 -7.79 -22.91
C TRP A 381 -10.41 -7.37 -22.38
N GLU A 382 -11.48 -7.94 -22.94
CA GLU A 382 -12.86 -7.75 -22.46
C GLU A 382 -13.28 -8.83 -21.44
N GLY A 383 -12.49 -9.90 -21.32
CA GLY A 383 -12.67 -11.02 -20.39
C GLY A 383 -11.34 -11.41 -19.72
N PRO A 384 -11.27 -12.58 -19.07
CA PRO A 384 -10.01 -13.04 -18.49
C PRO A 384 -8.93 -13.23 -19.57
N VAL A 385 -7.67 -13.04 -19.17
CA VAL A 385 -6.53 -13.30 -20.06
C VAL A 385 -6.45 -14.80 -20.38
N GLU A 386 -6.41 -15.11 -21.67
CA GLU A 386 -6.30 -16.48 -22.19
C GLU A 386 -4.94 -16.74 -22.85
N PRO A 387 -4.51 -18.02 -22.94
CA PRO A 387 -3.33 -18.38 -23.71
C PRO A 387 -3.42 -18.00 -25.19
N GLU A 388 -2.34 -17.44 -25.73
CA GLU A 388 -2.21 -17.07 -27.16
C GLU A 388 -0.90 -17.62 -27.72
N THR A 389 -0.93 -18.10 -28.97
CA THR A 389 0.29 -18.44 -29.71
C THR A 389 0.60 -17.31 -30.69
N ILE A 390 1.70 -16.60 -30.45
CA ILE A 390 2.18 -15.51 -31.29
C ILE A 390 3.56 -15.90 -31.80
N THR A 391 3.80 -15.68 -33.09
CA THR A 391 5.11 -15.87 -33.74
C THR A 391 5.55 -14.58 -34.43
N PRO A 392 6.86 -14.40 -34.72
CA PRO A 392 7.37 -13.24 -35.45
C PRO A 392 6.69 -12.94 -36.78
N ASP A 393 6.10 -13.95 -37.42
CA ASP A 393 5.43 -13.84 -38.72
C ASP A 393 3.90 -13.69 -38.58
N SER A 394 3.36 -13.82 -37.37
CA SER A 394 1.93 -13.67 -37.12
C SER A 394 1.50 -12.18 -37.17
N PRO A 395 0.27 -11.86 -37.60
CA PRO A 395 -0.24 -10.50 -37.55
C PRO A 395 -0.22 -9.88 -36.13
N ALA A 396 -0.44 -10.70 -35.11
CA ALA A 396 -0.41 -10.30 -33.71
C ALA A 396 0.97 -9.78 -33.26
N TRP A 397 2.06 -10.13 -33.96
CA TRP A 397 3.40 -9.60 -33.68
C TRP A 397 3.45 -8.08 -33.74
N GLN A 398 2.66 -7.45 -34.62
CA GLN A 398 2.64 -5.99 -34.80
C GLN A 398 2.22 -5.22 -33.54
N ARG A 399 1.57 -5.88 -32.57
CA ARG A 399 1.20 -5.30 -31.26
C ARG A 399 2.42 -4.71 -30.53
N HIS A 400 3.65 -5.17 -30.79
CA HIS A 400 4.84 -4.61 -30.16
C HIS A 400 5.13 -3.15 -30.55
N ARG A 401 4.59 -2.66 -31.68
CA ARG A 401 4.85 -1.28 -32.16
C ARG A 401 4.33 -0.23 -31.18
N LEU A 402 3.28 -0.57 -30.43
CA LEU A 402 2.73 0.27 -29.37
C LEU A 402 3.76 0.58 -28.27
N HIS A 403 4.75 -0.30 -28.06
CA HIS A 403 5.77 -0.15 -27.02
C HIS A 403 7.00 0.64 -27.49
N SER A 404 6.97 1.20 -28.71
CA SER A 404 8.07 2.00 -29.24
C SER A 404 7.94 3.46 -28.79
N ALA A 405 9.07 4.07 -28.43
CA ALA A 405 9.16 5.51 -28.13
C ALA A 405 8.13 5.96 -27.07
N ALA A 406 7.29 6.94 -27.40
CA ALA A 406 6.24 7.47 -26.53
C ALA A 406 4.81 7.06 -26.95
N ASN A 407 4.66 6.07 -27.85
CA ASN A 407 3.34 5.70 -28.40
C ASN A 407 2.32 5.35 -27.29
N LEU A 408 2.74 4.55 -26.31
CA LEU A 408 1.89 4.19 -25.16
C LEU A 408 1.53 5.41 -24.29
N TRP A 409 2.44 6.38 -24.16
CA TRP A 409 2.19 7.65 -23.46
C TRP A 409 1.09 8.46 -24.16
N HIS A 410 1.19 8.64 -25.48
CA HIS A 410 0.17 9.35 -26.25
C HIS A 410 -1.21 8.69 -26.11
N LEU A 411 -1.24 7.36 -26.18
CA LEU A 411 -2.46 6.59 -26.05
C LEU A 411 -3.08 6.70 -24.65
N GLN A 412 -2.29 6.49 -23.57
CA GLN A 412 -2.82 6.57 -22.20
C GLN A 412 -3.31 7.99 -21.85
N THR A 413 -2.63 9.03 -22.36
CA THR A 413 -3.08 10.42 -22.21
C THR A 413 -4.37 10.68 -22.97
N ARG A 414 -4.47 10.23 -24.23
CA ARG A 414 -5.66 10.41 -25.07
C ARG A 414 -6.90 9.70 -24.49
N LEU A 415 -6.70 8.55 -23.86
CA LEU A 415 -7.76 7.80 -23.19
C LEU A 415 -8.04 8.28 -21.75
N ALA A 416 -7.30 9.29 -21.26
CA ALA A 416 -7.39 9.82 -19.90
C ALA A 416 -7.34 8.72 -18.82
N LEU A 417 -6.45 7.75 -19.01
CA LEU A 417 -6.26 6.64 -18.09
C LEU A 417 -5.34 7.06 -16.94
N ASP A 418 -5.65 6.55 -15.75
CA ASP A 418 -4.88 6.70 -14.52
C ASP A 418 -4.83 5.35 -13.79
N ALA A 419 -4.11 5.26 -12.67
CA ALA A 419 -3.99 4.03 -11.90
C ALA A 419 -5.35 3.44 -11.46
N ARG A 420 -6.41 4.25 -11.30
CA ARG A 420 -7.77 3.79 -10.92
C ARG A 420 -8.58 3.33 -12.12
N ARG A 421 -8.23 3.79 -13.32
CA ARG A 421 -8.83 3.42 -14.60
C ARG A 421 -7.90 2.52 -15.42
N GLN A 422 -7.07 1.74 -14.74
CA GLN A 422 -6.18 0.79 -15.39
C GLN A 422 -6.98 -0.18 -16.27
N ARG A 423 -6.44 -0.47 -17.47
CA ARG A 423 -6.95 -1.51 -18.36
C ARG A 423 -5.85 -2.52 -18.68
N VAL A 424 -6.29 -3.71 -19.03
CA VAL A 424 -5.44 -4.83 -19.45
C VAL A 424 -5.57 -5.02 -20.96
N TYR A 425 -4.46 -5.17 -21.67
CA TYR A 425 -4.44 -5.28 -23.13
C TYR A 425 -3.57 -6.44 -23.62
N ARG A 426 -3.87 -6.89 -24.84
CA ARG A 426 -3.15 -7.96 -25.53
C ARG A 426 -1.80 -7.44 -26.03
N VAL A 427 -0.78 -8.28 -25.89
CA VAL A 427 0.59 -7.94 -26.29
C VAL A 427 1.16 -8.98 -27.25
N ALA A 428 2.13 -8.58 -28.06
CA ALA A 428 3.06 -9.53 -28.66
C ALA A 428 4.15 -9.91 -27.65
N TRP A 429 4.69 -8.91 -26.96
CA TRP A 429 5.67 -9.01 -25.89
C TRP A 429 5.87 -7.61 -25.27
N VAL A 430 6.48 -7.55 -24.09
CA VAL A 430 6.85 -6.34 -23.37
C VAL A 430 8.32 -6.40 -22.97
N GLY A 431 9.08 -5.36 -23.27
CA GLY A 431 10.50 -5.30 -22.90
C GLY A 431 10.72 -4.76 -21.50
N GLY A 432 11.71 -5.30 -20.79
CA GLY A 432 12.38 -4.65 -19.65
C GLY A 432 11.61 -4.41 -18.35
N CYS A 433 10.30 -4.63 -18.28
CA CYS A 433 9.54 -4.60 -17.02
C CYS A 433 8.37 -5.60 -17.08
N VAL A 434 8.62 -6.83 -16.62
CA VAL A 434 7.65 -7.94 -16.72
C VAL A 434 7.62 -8.77 -15.44
N LEU A 435 6.43 -8.86 -14.83
CA LEU A 435 6.16 -9.70 -13.67
C LEU A 435 5.64 -11.07 -14.14
N PHE A 436 6.30 -12.14 -13.73
CA PHE A 436 5.90 -13.52 -14.00
C PHE A 436 5.44 -14.23 -12.74
N ASP A 437 4.55 -15.20 -12.92
CA ASP A 437 4.44 -16.33 -12.01
C ASP A 437 5.68 -17.22 -12.18
N ALA A 438 6.46 -17.37 -11.11
CA ALA A 438 7.76 -18.02 -11.16
C ALA A 438 7.66 -19.50 -11.50
N GLN A 439 6.58 -20.17 -11.07
CA GLN A 439 6.35 -21.58 -11.39
C GLN A 439 6.00 -21.72 -12.87
N LYS A 440 5.05 -20.92 -13.37
CA LYS A 440 4.64 -20.97 -14.79
C LYS A 440 5.79 -20.63 -15.73
N LEU A 441 6.65 -19.67 -15.35
CA LEU A 441 7.86 -19.37 -16.11
C LEU A 441 8.82 -20.57 -16.17
N ARG A 442 9.08 -21.24 -15.04
CA ARG A 442 9.93 -22.44 -15.00
C ARG A 442 9.32 -23.60 -15.78
N GLU A 443 8.01 -23.82 -15.67
CA GLU A 443 7.30 -24.84 -16.43
C GLU A 443 7.38 -24.59 -17.94
N ALA A 444 7.36 -23.33 -18.38
CA ALA A 444 7.57 -22.92 -19.77
C ALA A 444 9.05 -23.02 -20.25
N GLY A 445 9.96 -23.49 -19.39
CA GLY A 445 11.39 -23.65 -19.67
C GLY A 445 12.26 -22.45 -19.24
N GLY A 446 11.66 -21.40 -18.68
CA GLY A 446 12.34 -20.18 -18.25
C GLY A 446 13.27 -19.64 -19.34
N PHE A 447 14.52 -19.37 -18.95
CA PHE A 447 15.60 -18.97 -19.84
C PHE A 447 16.58 -20.12 -20.15
N GLY A 448 16.16 -21.39 -19.98
CA GLY A 448 17.04 -22.56 -20.16
C GLY A 448 17.55 -22.79 -21.58
N PHE A 449 17.03 -22.06 -22.56
CA PHE A 449 17.48 -22.06 -23.95
C PHE A 449 18.78 -21.25 -24.17
N TRP A 450 19.31 -20.59 -23.15
CA TRP A 450 20.52 -19.76 -23.28
C TRP A 450 21.73 -20.45 -23.93
N PRO A 451 21.99 -21.78 -23.77
CA PRO A 451 23.13 -22.42 -24.44
C PRO A 451 23.00 -22.48 -25.97
N GLU A 452 21.79 -22.30 -26.49
CA GLU A 452 21.48 -22.29 -27.93
C GLU A 452 21.73 -20.91 -28.57
N LEU A 453 22.10 -19.90 -27.77
CA LEU A 453 22.32 -18.53 -28.21
C LEU A 453 23.78 -18.11 -28.00
N PRO A 454 24.37 -17.35 -28.94
CA PRO A 454 25.66 -16.71 -28.70
C PRO A 454 25.53 -15.63 -27.61
N ALA A 455 26.64 -15.22 -26.98
CA ALA A 455 26.60 -14.20 -25.93
C ALA A 455 26.08 -12.82 -26.43
N GLU A 456 26.19 -12.56 -27.74
CA GLU A 456 25.63 -11.39 -28.43
C GLU A 456 24.30 -11.77 -29.11
N HIS A 457 23.22 -11.84 -28.34
CA HIS A 457 21.85 -12.08 -28.83
C HIS A 457 20.89 -11.02 -28.28
N CYS A 458 19.68 -10.96 -28.85
CA CYS A 458 18.56 -10.19 -28.33
C CYS A 458 17.27 -11.03 -28.30
N GLY A 459 16.23 -10.52 -27.62
CA GLY A 459 14.89 -11.09 -27.65
C GLY A 459 14.72 -12.32 -26.76
N GLU A 460 15.64 -12.55 -25.82
CA GLU A 460 15.53 -13.65 -24.87
C GLU A 460 14.33 -13.49 -23.93
N ASP A 461 14.05 -12.26 -23.50
CA ASP A 461 12.86 -11.92 -22.71
C ASP A 461 11.58 -12.12 -23.53
N VAL A 462 11.62 -11.79 -24.82
CA VAL A 462 10.53 -12.01 -25.77
C VAL A 462 10.25 -13.51 -25.93
N LEU A 463 11.27 -14.33 -26.17
CA LEU A 463 11.08 -15.78 -26.34
C LEU A 463 10.50 -16.44 -25.08
N ALA A 464 10.98 -16.05 -23.90
CA ALA A 464 10.42 -16.53 -22.63
C ALA A 464 8.94 -16.15 -22.49
N GLN A 465 8.57 -14.91 -22.82
CA GLN A 465 7.17 -14.45 -22.82
C GLN A 465 6.31 -15.25 -23.80
N LEU A 466 6.76 -15.50 -25.03
CA LEU A 466 6.02 -16.30 -26.00
C LEU A 466 5.72 -17.72 -25.49
N ARG A 467 6.71 -18.37 -24.87
CA ARG A 467 6.56 -19.72 -24.29
C ARG A 467 5.58 -19.74 -23.11
N VAL A 468 5.62 -18.72 -22.25
CA VAL A 468 4.67 -18.56 -21.14
C VAL A 468 3.26 -18.26 -21.65
N MET A 469 3.12 -17.30 -22.57
CA MET A 469 1.83 -16.87 -23.13
C MET A 469 1.11 -18.01 -23.84
N LYS A 470 1.83 -18.85 -24.59
CA LYS A 470 1.28 -20.03 -25.27
C LYS A 470 0.57 -20.99 -24.33
N ARG A 471 1.01 -21.09 -23.06
CA ARG A 471 0.52 -22.07 -22.09
C ARG A 471 -0.39 -21.47 -21.03
N PHE A 472 -0.11 -20.23 -20.62
CA PHE A 472 -0.70 -19.63 -19.43
C PHE A 472 -1.28 -18.24 -19.66
N GLY A 473 -1.22 -17.72 -20.89
CA GLY A 473 -1.64 -16.36 -21.19
C GLY A 473 -0.66 -15.30 -20.71
N GLY A 474 -0.77 -14.11 -21.28
CA GLY A 474 0.08 -12.97 -20.96
C GLY A 474 -0.60 -11.67 -21.39
N CYS A 475 -0.37 -10.60 -20.63
CA CYS A 475 -0.97 -9.31 -20.92
C CYS A 475 -0.05 -8.17 -20.47
N ALA A 476 -0.48 -6.94 -20.72
CA ALA A 476 0.12 -5.75 -20.14
C ALA A 476 -0.94 -4.79 -19.61
N ILE A 477 -0.49 -3.87 -18.76
CA ILE A 477 -1.34 -2.84 -18.14
C ILE A 477 -1.10 -1.47 -18.77
N ILE A 478 -2.17 -0.68 -18.87
CA ILE A 478 -2.14 0.73 -19.26
C ILE A 478 -2.99 1.54 -18.25
N PRO A 479 -2.48 2.64 -17.64
CA PRO A 479 -1.18 3.27 -17.90
C PRO A 479 -0.01 2.40 -17.43
N SER A 480 1.11 2.51 -18.14
CA SER A 480 2.29 1.68 -17.89
C SER A 480 2.92 2.00 -16.54
N GLY A 481 3.38 3.24 -16.34
CA GLY A 481 4.13 3.64 -15.13
C GLY A 481 5.57 3.13 -15.09
N ALA A 482 6.10 2.61 -16.19
CA ALA A 482 7.51 2.30 -16.39
C ALA A 482 8.11 3.22 -17.48
N TYR A 483 9.23 3.88 -17.15
CA TYR A 483 9.88 4.87 -18.01
C TYR A 483 11.33 4.45 -18.28
N HIS A 484 11.74 4.49 -19.53
CA HIS A 484 13.10 4.16 -19.95
C HIS A 484 14.02 5.38 -19.77
N GLN A 485 15.23 5.19 -19.25
CA GLN A 485 16.22 6.27 -19.10
C GLN A 485 16.88 6.70 -20.43
N GLU A 486 16.54 6.04 -21.54
CA GLU A 486 16.99 6.37 -22.91
C GLU A 486 18.50 6.25 -23.13
N LEU A 487 19.12 5.34 -22.38
CA LEU A 487 20.51 4.98 -22.56
C LEU A 487 20.71 4.10 -23.81
N PRO A 488 21.86 4.21 -24.50
CA PRO A 488 22.20 3.30 -25.59
C PRO A 488 22.20 1.84 -25.13
N THR A 489 21.59 0.95 -25.90
CA THR A 489 21.50 -0.48 -25.57
C THR A 489 22.89 -1.12 -25.37
N THR A 490 23.00 -2.05 -24.41
CA THR A 490 24.21 -2.87 -24.20
C THR A 490 24.35 -4.02 -25.20
N VAL A 491 23.32 -4.23 -26.04
CA VAL A 491 23.25 -5.23 -27.11
C VAL A 491 23.15 -4.49 -28.46
N PRO A 492 24.27 -3.94 -28.96
CA PRO A 492 24.27 -3.16 -30.20
C PRO A 492 24.06 -4.04 -31.45
N ARG A 493 24.38 -5.34 -31.36
CA ARG A 493 24.23 -6.30 -32.45
C ARG A 493 22.99 -7.17 -32.20
N ARG A 494 22.06 -7.14 -33.16
CA ARG A 494 20.78 -7.89 -33.12
C ARG A 494 20.70 -8.98 -34.18
N GLU A 495 21.87 -9.49 -34.60
CA GLU A 495 21.97 -10.53 -35.63
C GLU A 495 21.30 -11.83 -35.18
N PHE A 496 21.36 -12.13 -33.87
CA PHE A 496 20.79 -13.32 -33.28
C PHE A 496 19.55 -12.95 -32.44
N ASP A 497 18.38 -12.96 -33.09
CA ASP A 497 17.09 -12.68 -32.47
C ASP A 497 16.42 -13.98 -32.00
N ALA A 498 16.39 -14.22 -30.68
CA ALA A 498 15.99 -15.50 -30.09
C ALA A 498 14.61 -16.01 -30.54
N PRO A 499 13.55 -15.19 -30.63
CA PRO A 499 12.27 -15.60 -31.17
C PRO A 499 12.34 -16.04 -32.64
N ARG A 500 13.21 -15.47 -33.47
CA ARG A 500 13.35 -15.88 -34.88
C ARG A 500 14.18 -17.14 -35.04
N LEU A 501 15.16 -17.35 -34.16
CA LEU A 501 16.05 -18.51 -34.21
C LEU A 501 15.42 -19.77 -33.62
N LEU A 502 14.65 -19.62 -32.53
CA LEU A 502 14.23 -20.73 -31.67
C LEU A 502 12.70 -20.91 -31.59
N SER A 503 11.90 -20.08 -32.27
CA SER A 503 10.46 -20.34 -32.42
C SER A 503 10.24 -21.27 -33.62
N ALA A 504 10.41 -22.57 -33.37
CA ALA A 504 9.94 -23.64 -34.26
C ALA A 504 8.69 -24.29 -33.66
#